data_AF-A0A2M7PK62-F1
#
_entry.id   AF-A0A2M7PK62-F1
#
_cell.length_a   1.000
_cell.length_b   1.000
_cell.length_c   1.000
_cell.angle_alpha   90.00
_cell.angle_beta   90.00
_cell.angle_gamma   90.00
#
_symmetry.space_group_name_H-M   'P 1'
#
loop_
_entity.id
_entity.type
_entity.pdbx_description
1 polymer ?
#
loop_
_entity_poly.entity_id
_entity_poly.type
_entity_poly.pdbx_seq_one_letter_code
_entity_poly.pdbx_strand_id
1 'polypeptide(L)'
;MLLKLFIHHKKIEIMKTIILTLSLVLIATFSFAQFPQSDSPDSCSYVTTDLRASIYMDNNALVNVKVAKHVGDQVKIRVKENNKILYQKSFKSWALIDLKYDIDQFPMGEYTFEIVKDKEVVFAQTIKLEETDGQLVLR
;
A
#
# COMPACT_ATOMS: atom_id res chain seq x y z
N MET A 1 48.97 -0.78 49.87
CA MET A 1 49.85 -0.82 48.67
C MET A 1 49.51 -2.07 47.84
N LEU A 2 48.29 -2.39 47.42
CA LEU A 2 47.20 -1.70 46.68
C LEU A 2 47.47 -1.30 45.22
N LEU A 3 48.70 -1.41 44.70
CA LEU A 3 49.01 -1.07 43.29
C LEU A 3 49.52 -2.25 42.43
N LYS A 4 49.66 -3.46 43.00
CA LYS A 4 50.09 -4.66 42.23
C LYS A 4 48.97 -5.65 41.87
N LEU A 5 47.77 -5.50 42.45
CA LEU A 5 46.64 -6.38 42.12
C LEU A 5 45.81 -5.91 40.92
N PHE A 6 45.95 -4.64 40.52
CA PHE A 6 45.09 -4.02 39.50
C PHE A 6 45.50 -4.31 38.05
N ILE A 7 46.71 -4.84 37.81
CA ILE A 7 47.24 -5.03 36.45
C ILE A 7 47.12 -6.49 35.97
N HIS A 8 46.98 -7.48 36.86
CA HIS A 8 46.90 -8.88 36.45
C HIS A 8 45.48 -9.40 36.18
N HIS A 9 44.45 -8.76 36.74
CA HIS A 9 43.06 -9.12 36.43
C HIS A 9 42.58 -8.59 35.06
N LYS A 10 43.22 -7.57 34.51
CA LYS A 10 42.77 -6.88 33.29
C LYS A 10 43.10 -7.62 31.99
N LYS A 11 43.92 -8.68 32.02
CA LYS A 11 44.42 -9.37 30.81
C LYS A 11 43.74 -10.71 30.51
N ILE A 12 43.02 -11.29 31.48
CA ILE A 12 42.35 -12.59 31.31
C ILE A 12 40.90 -12.42 30.84
N GLU A 13 40.27 -11.27 31.09
CA GLU A 13 38.90 -11.01 30.63
C GLU A 13 38.79 -10.66 29.14
N ILE A 14 39.88 -10.24 28.50
CA ILE A 14 39.84 -9.78 27.10
C ILE A 14 39.80 -10.96 26.11
N MET A 15 40.12 -12.18 26.56
CA MET A 15 40.14 -13.40 25.72
C MET A 15 38.99 -14.37 26.04
N LYS A 16 37.81 -13.83 26.37
CA LYS A 16 36.52 -14.56 26.33
C LYS A 16 35.46 -13.84 25.48
N THR A 17 35.89 -12.85 24.70
CA THR A 17 35.03 -12.01 23.85
C THR A 17 34.87 -12.58 22.45
N ILE A 18 34.88 -13.91 22.30
CA ILE A 18 34.64 -14.53 21.01
C ILE A 18 33.79 -15.77 21.26
N ILE A 19 32.70 -15.86 20.47
CA ILE A 19 31.80 -17.00 20.31
C ILE A 19 30.72 -17.13 21.40
N LEU A 20 29.56 -16.49 21.19
CA LEU A 20 28.26 -17.19 21.03
C LEU A 20 27.11 -16.16 20.89
N THR A 21 27.10 -15.41 19.80
CA THR A 21 25.88 -14.76 19.29
C THR A 21 25.20 -15.71 18.32
N LEU A 22 24.23 -16.49 18.81
CA LEU A 22 23.29 -17.23 17.98
C LEU A 22 21.86 -16.94 18.45
N SER A 23 21.45 -15.67 18.35
CA SER A 23 20.04 -15.31 18.38
C SER A 23 19.44 -15.66 17.01
N LEU A 24 18.77 -16.82 16.98
CA LEU A 24 17.98 -17.30 15.86
C LEU A 24 16.86 -16.29 15.59
N VAL A 25 17.05 -15.44 14.58
CA VAL A 25 16.05 -14.49 14.11
C VAL A 25 14.97 -15.29 13.38
N LEU A 26 13.94 -15.72 14.11
CA LEU A 26 12.70 -16.21 13.53
C LEU A 26 11.86 -14.98 13.14
N ILE A 27 12.26 -14.28 12.07
CA ILE A 27 11.34 -13.37 11.40
C ILE A 27 10.30 -14.28 10.77
N ALA A 28 9.13 -14.36 11.39
CA ALA A 28 7.94 -14.88 10.75
C ALA A 28 7.74 -14.04 9.48
N THR A 29 8.13 -14.59 8.34
CA THR A 29 7.76 -14.07 7.04
C THR A 29 6.26 -14.28 6.92
N PHE A 30 5.49 -13.30 7.40
CA PHE A 30 4.09 -13.19 7.00
C PHE A 30 4.11 -13.20 5.48
N SER A 31 3.64 -14.31 4.91
CA SER A 31 3.43 -14.47 3.48
C SER A 31 2.30 -13.53 3.10
N PHE A 32 2.61 -12.25 2.97
CA PHE A 32 1.70 -11.32 2.35
C PHE A 32 1.50 -11.83 0.93
N ALA A 33 0.24 -11.98 0.52
CA ALA A 33 -0.07 -12.12 -0.89
C ALA A 33 0.60 -10.95 -1.63
N GLN A 34 1.64 -11.27 -2.39
CA GLN A 34 2.25 -10.32 -3.31
C GLN A 34 1.20 -10.09 -4.39
N PHE A 35 0.60 -8.90 -4.38
CA PHE A 35 -0.10 -8.45 -5.57
C PHE A 35 0.97 -8.31 -6.65
N PRO A 36 0.73 -8.82 -7.87
CA PRO A 36 1.59 -8.47 -8.99
C PRO A 36 1.65 -6.94 -9.01
N GLN A 37 2.86 -6.40 -8.93
CA GLN A 37 3.04 -4.98 -9.23
C GLN A 37 2.60 -4.83 -10.68
N SER A 38 1.64 -3.96 -10.91
CA SER A 38 1.18 -3.68 -12.26
C SER A 38 2.36 -3.14 -13.06
N ASP A 39 2.72 -3.81 -14.14
CA ASP A 39 3.73 -3.34 -15.10
C ASP A 39 3.22 -2.15 -15.95
N SER A 40 2.00 -1.67 -15.70
CA SER A 40 1.49 -0.48 -16.38
C SER A 40 2.20 0.77 -15.84
N PRO A 41 2.72 1.63 -16.75
CA PRO A 41 3.45 2.84 -16.38
C PRO A 41 2.63 3.85 -15.56
N ASP A 42 1.31 3.65 -15.47
CA ASP A 42 0.37 4.59 -14.87
C ASP A 42 -0.30 4.05 -13.59
N SER A 43 0.19 2.93 -13.05
CA SER A 43 -0.41 2.27 -11.89
C SER A 43 0.25 2.72 -10.58
N CYS A 44 -0.29 3.76 -9.95
CA CYS A 44 0.05 4.09 -8.57
C CYS A 44 -0.48 3.00 -7.61
N SER A 45 0.37 2.53 -6.70
CA SER A 45 -0.01 1.59 -5.65
C SER A 45 0.32 2.15 -4.27
N TYR A 46 -0.52 1.83 -3.30
CA TYR A 46 -0.34 2.17 -1.89
C TYR A 46 -0.23 0.91 -1.06
N VAL A 47 0.80 0.82 -0.22
CA VAL A 47 1.11 -0.36 0.58
C VAL A 47 1.49 0.07 2.00
N THR A 48 0.72 -0.41 2.97
CA THR A 48 1.08 -0.43 4.39
C THR A 48 1.01 -1.87 4.90
N THR A 49 1.30 -2.05 6.19
CA THR A 49 1.18 -3.35 6.89
C THR A 49 -0.21 -3.95 6.77
N ASP A 50 -1.25 -3.10 6.81
CA ASP A 50 -2.64 -3.52 7.01
C ASP A 50 -3.57 -3.16 5.85
N LEU A 51 -3.04 -2.48 4.83
CA LEU A 51 -3.79 -2.08 3.65
C LEU A 51 -2.89 -2.11 2.41
N ARG A 52 -3.36 -2.75 1.35
CA ARG A 52 -2.78 -2.63 0.01
C ARG A 52 -3.86 -2.15 -0.93
N ALA A 53 -3.51 -1.23 -1.81
CA ALA A 53 -4.43 -0.69 -2.77
C ALA A 53 -3.75 -0.38 -4.10
N SER A 54 -4.48 -0.55 -5.20
CA SER A 54 -4.12 0.05 -6.47
C SER A 54 -5.37 0.60 -7.16
N ILE A 55 -5.15 1.67 -7.91
CA ILE A 55 -6.14 2.28 -8.79
C ILE A 55 -5.43 2.49 -10.11
N TYR A 56 -5.95 1.90 -11.17
CA TYR A 56 -5.37 2.00 -12.51
C TYR A 56 -6.45 1.83 -13.57
N MET A 57 -6.26 2.47 -14.71
CA MET A 57 -7.09 2.24 -15.89
C MET A 57 -6.48 1.09 -16.70
N ASP A 58 -7.31 0.17 -17.19
CA ASP A 58 -6.87 -0.82 -18.16
C ASP A 58 -7.14 -0.35 -19.60
N ASN A 59 -6.67 -1.15 -20.58
CA ASN A 59 -6.81 -0.82 -22.01
C ASN A 59 -8.26 -0.84 -22.52
N ASN A 60 -9.22 -1.29 -21.71
CA ASN A 60 -10.64 -1.36 -22.06
C ASN A 60 -11.45 -0.23 -21.41
N ALA A 61 -10.80 0.89 -21.06
CA ALA A 61 -11.43 2.02 -20.39
C ALA A 61 -12.09 1.65 -19.04
N LEU A 62 -11.61 0.60 -18.38
CA LEU A 62 -12.07 0.26 -17.03
C LEU A 62 -11.10 0.77 -15.99
N VAL A 63 -11.62 1.54 -15.05
CA VAL A 63 -10.89 1.88 -13.83
C VAL A 63 -11.03 0.74 -12.85
N ASN A 64 -9.92 0.04 -12.61
CA ASN A 64 -9.80 -1.03 -11.65
C ASN A 64 -9.41 -0.45 -10.29
N VAL A 65 -10.22 -0.69 -9.26
CA VAL A 65 -9.93 -0.33 -7.86
C VAL A 65 -9.82 -1.61 -7.06
N LYS A 66 -8.59 -1.96 -6.71
CA LYS A 66 -8.27 -3.17 -5.94
C LYS A 66 -7.81 -2.78 -4.55
N VAL A 67 -8.40 -3.40 -3.53
CA VAL A 67 -8.03 -3.17 -2.13
C VAL A 67 -7.95 -4.49 -1.39
N ALA A 68 -6.86 -4.67 -0.67
CA ALA A 68 -6.69 -5.74 0.30
C ALA A 68 -6.51 -5.16 1.70
N LYS A 69 -7.24 -5.71 2.66
CA LYS A 69 -7.29 -5.24 4.04
C LYS A 69 -7.58 -6.40 4.99
N HIS A 70 -7.39 -6.18 6.29
CA HIS A 70 -7.87 -7.13 7.30
C HIS A 70 -9.40 -7.24 7.31
N VAL A 71 -9.91 -8.43 7.64
CA VAL A 71 -11.34 -8.64 7.87
C VAL A 71 -11.74 -7.86 9.12
N GLY A 72 -12.82 -7.06 9.04
CA GLY A 72 -13.29 -6.24 10.14
C GLY A 72 -12.90 -4.76 10.02
N ASP A 73 -11.77 -4.45 9.38
CA ASP A 73 -11.38 -3.07 9.04
C ASP A 73 -12.41 -2.46 8.10
N GLN A 74 -12.78 -1.20 8.32
CA GLN A 74 -13.67 -0.49 7.41
C GLN A 74 -12.87 0.36 6.43
N VAL A 75 -13.07 0.11 5.14
CA VAL A 75 -12.59 0.97 4.07
C VAL A 75 -13.78 1.52 3.31
N LYS A 76 -13.71 2.78 2.89
CA LYS A 76 -14.68 3.41 2.02
C LYS A 76 -13.99 3.76 0.70
N ILE A 77 -14.58 3.34 -0.41
CA ILE A 77 -14.18 3.75 -1.74
C ILE A 77 -15.14 4.86 -2.19
N ARG A 78 -14.58 5.96 -2.68
CA ARG A 78 -15.33 7.14 -3.11
C ARG A 78 -14.83 7.61 -4.48
N VAL A 79 -15.76 8.04 -5.34
CA VAL A 79 -15.44 8.68 -6.62
C VAL A 79 -15.95 10.11 -6.57
N LYS A 80 -15.10 11.07 -6.95
CA LYS A 80 -15.40 12.50 -6.96
C LYS A 80 -15.15 13.11 -8.33
N GLU A 81 -15.94 14.13 -8.64
CA GLU A 81 -15.74 15.05 -9.76
C GLU A 81 -15.86 16.46 -9.17
N ASN A 82 -14.85 17.32 -9.35
CA ASN A 82 -14.89 18.71 -8.86
C ASN A 82 -15.38 18.84 -7.39
N ASN A 83 -14.86 18.00 -6.49
CA ASN A 83 -15.27 17.86 -5.09
C ASN A 83 -16.69 17.33 -4.81
N LYS A 84 -17.53 17.15 -5.82
CA LYS A 84 -18.81 16.46 -5.70
C LYS A 84 -18.60 14.96 -5.62
N ILE A 85 -19.23 14.30 -4.65
CA ILE A 85 -19.20 12.84 -4.53
C ILE A 85 -20.21 12.26 -5.51
N LEU A 86 -19.73 11.52 -6.50
CA LEU A 86 -20.58 10.81 -7.46
C LEU A 86 -20.95 9.42 -6.94
N TYR A 87 -20.01 8.75 -6.29
CA TYR A 87 -20.20 7.43 -5.73
C TYR A 87 -19.48 7.28 -4.39
N GLN A 88 -20.08 6.54 -3.47
CA GLN A 88 -19.39 6.05 -2.29
C GLN A 88 -19.93 4.68 -1.86
N LYS A 89 -19.04 3.80 -1.41
CA LYS A 89 -19.42 2.53 -0.80
C LYS A 89 -18.43 2.12 0.29
N SER A 90 -18.94 1.57 1.37
CA SER A 90 -18.14 1.06 2.48
C SER A 90 -18.07 -0.46 2.47
N PHE A 91 -16.90 -0.98 2.80
CA PHE A 91 -16.55 -2.39 2.82
C PHE A 91 -15.92 -2.71 4.17
N LYS A 92 -16.59 -3.55 4.96
CA LYS A 92 -16.11 -3.99 6.28
C LYS A 92 -15.76 -5.48 6.30
N SER A 93 -16.68 -6.31 5.79
CA SER A 93 -16.59 -7.76 5.93
C SER A 93 -15.60 -8.43 4.97
N TRP A 94 -15.29 -7.80 3.83
CA TRP A 94 -14.44 -8.41 2.81
C TRP A 94 -12.96 -8.07 3.01
N ALA A 95 -12.09 -9.08 2.94
CA ALA A 95 -10.63 -8.90 2.95
C ALA A 95 -10.09 -8.37 1.62
N LEU A 96 -10.73 -8.78 0.52
CA LEU A 96 -10.37 -8.39 -0.85
C LEU A 96 -11.56 -7.69 -1.48
N ILE A 97 -11.30 -6.54 -2.09
CA ILE A 97 -12.26 -5.72 -2.81
C ILE A 97 -11.69 -5.52 -4.21
N ASP A 98 -12.48 -5.88 -5.22
CA ASP A 98 -12.13 -5.74 -6.62
C ASP A 98 -13.32 -5.08 -7.33
N LEU A 99 -13.19 -3.79 -7.61
CA LEU A 99 -14.22 -3.00 -8.28
C LEU A 99 -13.71 -2.57 -9.64
N LYS A 100 -14.63 -2.54 -10.60
CA LYS A 100 -14.39 -2.03 -11.94
C LYS A 100 -15.43 -0.97 -12.25
N TYR A 101 -14.97 0.16 -12.76
CA TYR A 101 -15.82 1.25 -13.20
C TYR A 101 -15.60 1.43 -14.69
N ASP A 102 -16.66 1.27 -15.46
CA ASP A 102 -16.70 1.58 -16.89
C ASP A 102 -16.74 3.11 -17.04
N ILE A 103 -15.59 3.68 -17.40
CA ILE A 103 -15.41 5.14 -17.43
C ILE A 103 -15.93 5.75 -18.74
N ASP A 104 -16.14 4.96 -19.78
CA ASP A 104 -16.68 5.44 -21.06
C ASP A 104 -18.13 5.93 -20.93
N GLN A 105 -18.83 5.52 -19.86
CA GLN A 105 -20.16 6.02 -19.53
C GLN A 105 -20.14 7.37 -18.81
N PHE A 106 -18.97 7.86 -18.43
CA PHE A 106 -18.80 9.12 -17.71
C PHE A 106 -18.54 10.24 -18.72
N PRO A 107 -19.09 11.45 -18.50
CA PRO A 107 -18.72 12.61 -19.30
C PRO A 107 -17.21 12.87 -19.27
N MET A 108 -16.67 13.53 -20.29
CA MET A 108 -15.29 14.01 -20.26
C MET A 108 -15.06 14.92 -19.05
N GLY A 109 -13.91 14.78 -18.39
CA GLY A 109 -13.63 15.46 -17.13
C GLY A 109 -12.56 14.79 -16.27
N GLU A 110 -12.33 15.34 -15.08
CA GLU A 110 -11.38 14.80 -14.10
C GLU A 110 -12.11 14.13 -12.93
N TYR A 111 -11.73 12.89 -12.65
CA TYR A 111 -12.34 12.06 -11.63
C TYR A 111 -11.30 11.58 -10.63
N THR A 112 -11.53 11.81 -9.34
CA THR A 112 -10.67 11.33 -8.27
C THR A 112 -11.30 10.12 -7.59
N PHE A 113 -10.60 9.00 -7.63
CA PHE A 113 -10.90 7.79 -6.89
C PHE A 113 -10.15 7.85 -5.57
N GLU A 114 -10.87 7.85 -4.45
CA GLU A 114 -10.34 7.91 -3.10
C GLU A 114 -10.61 6.60 -2.36
N ILE A 115 -9.59 6.11 -1.65
CA ILE A 115 -9.69 5.07 -0.63
C ILE A 115 -9.55 5.75 0.72
N VAL A 116 -10.59 5.61 1.55
CA VAL A 116 -10.71 6.24 2.85
C VAL A 116 -10.71 5.18 3.93
N LYS A 117 -9.79 5.29 4.89
CA LYS A 117 -9.71 4.46 6.10
C LYS A 117 -9.67 5.39 7.30
N ASP A 118 -10.41 5.06 8.37
CA ASP A 118 -10.41 5.83 9.62
C ASP A 118 -10.69 7.35 9.46
N LYS A 119 -11.55 7.69 8.48
CA LYS A 119 -11.92 9.07 8.08
C LYS A 119 -10.84 9.85 7.32
N GLU A 120 -9.70 9.25 7.05
CA GLU A 120 -8.61 9.85 6.27
C GLU A 120 -8.54 9.25 4.87
N VAL A 121 -8.20 10.08 3.88
CA VAL A 121 -7.90 9.60 2.53
C VAL A 121 -6.49 9.01 2.57
N VAL A 122 -6.39 7.69 2.51
CA VAL A 122 -5.11 6.97 2.60
C VAL A 122 -4.48 6.74 1.23
N PHE A 123 -5.29 6.72 0.18
CA PHE A 123 -4.81 6.66 -1.20
C PHE A 123 -5.82 7.34 -2.12
N ALA A 124 -5.32 8.05 -3.13
CA ALA A 124 -6.15 8.65 -4.16
C ALA A 124 -5.42 8.62 -5.50
N GLN A 125 -6.20 8.42 -6.56
CA GLN A 125 -5.73 8.55 -7.93
C GLN A 125 -6.73 9.38 -8.72
N THR A 126 -6.22 10.37 -9.44
CA THR A 126 -7.03 11.14 -10.38
C THR A 126 -6.88 10.53 -11.77
N ILE A 127 -7.98 10.45 -12.49
CA ILE A 127 -8.08 9.95 -13.85
C ILE A 127 -8.76 11.05 -14.66
N LYS A 128 -8.11 11.44 -15.76
CA LYS A 128 -8.60 12.46 -16.65
C LYS A 128 -9.12 11.82 -17.92
N LEU A 129 -10.38 12.10 -18.23
CA LEU A 129 -11.03 11.73 -19.48
C LEU A 129 -10.99 12.94 -20.40
N GLU A 130 -10.15 12.85 -21.41
CA GLU A 130 -10.08 13.83 -22.49
C GLU A 130 -10.49 13.17 -23.79
N GLU A 131 -11.16 13.93 -24.65
CA GLU A 131 -11.37 13.54 -26.03
C GLU A 131 -10.00 13.51 -26.71
N THR A 132 -9.48 12.31 -26.90
CA THR A 132 -8.26 12.06 -27.64
C THR A 132 -8.65 11.23 -28.85
N ASP A 133 -8.04 11.45 -30.01
CA ASP A 133 -8.22 10.67 -31.25
C ASP A 133 -7.88 9.16 -31.02
N GLY A 134 -8.73 8.45 -30.29
CA GLY A 134 -8.69 7.01 -30.05
C GLY A 134 -7.90 6.48 -28.83
N GLN A 135 -7.44 7.29 -27.87
CA GLN A 135 -6.73 6.75 -26.69
C GLN A 135 -6.84 7.59 -25.41
N LEU A 136 -7.42 7.02 -24.35
CA LEU A 136 -7.44 7.62 -23.01
C LEU A 136 -6.05 7.55 -22.36
N VAL A 137 -5.56 8.67 -21.82
CA VAL A 137 -4.20 8.79 -21.24
C VAL A 137 -4.27 9.13 -19.76
N LEU A 138 -3.51 8.42 -18.94
CA LEU A 138 -3.28 8.73 -17.52
C LEU A 138 -2.17 9.78 -17.38
N ARG A 139 -2.36 10.80 -16.52
CA ARG A 139 -1.33 11.74 -16.07
C ARG A 139 -1.46 12.00 -14.58
#